data_AF-A0A7C5L434-F1
#
_entry.id   AF-A0A7C5L434-F1
#
_cell.length_a   1.000
_cell.length_b   1.000
_cell.length_c   1.000
_cell.angle_alpha   90.00
_cell.angle_beta   90.00
_cell.angle_gamma   90.00
#
_symmetry.space_group_name_H-M   'P 1'
#
loop_
_entity.id
_entity.type
_entity.pdbx_description
1 polymer ?
#
loop_
_entity_poly.entity_id
_entity_poly.type
_entity_poly.pdbx_seq_one_letter_code
_entity_poly.pdbx_strand_id
1 'polypeptide(L)'
;MAEMSSLNWVLSVFRFTWRAVASNPSLHVLFLLYSLALLLLSAFPVVGFFFSILWQISLFSVGTYLSRRIVESEGSESAFEERIKGTSFGEYLFSHPDTALGAFVGTFLLTFIFQMVVLMVGIATFGREFVDFILSKGPPPDLGGEMDVGLLIGVLLLLVVFLVVLWVAPLVYGYVFQQEGFTAAMAAVFKVFNYDFFKSSLRISYLIMYSLFTVASLLLGGIGALLTGHPVTVPLGLALLYGVVLLYFSFATHAYLLCKPA
;
A
#
# COMPACT_ATOMS: atom_id res chain seq x y z
N MET A 1 4.56 25.24 -10.08
CA MET A 1 4.44 24.00 -10.86
C MET A 1 3.50 24.27 -12.01
N ALA A 2 3.96 24.19 -13.27
CA ALA A 2 3.08 24.26 -14.43
C ALA A 2 2.03 23.13 -14.33
N GLU A 3 0.78 23.39 -14.74
CA GLU A 3 -0.27 22.37 -14.76
C GLU A 3 0.11 21.24 -15.74
N MET A 4 0.77 20.20 -15.22
CA MET A 4 0.92 18.94 -15.94
C MET A 4 -0.46 18.35 -16.15
N SER A 5 -0.77 17.96 -17.40
CA SER A 5 -1.99 17.21 -17.71
C SER A 5 -2.07 15.93 -16.86
N SER A 6 -3.28 15.45 -16.58
CA SER A 6 -3.50 14.21 -15.81
C SER A 6 -2.78 13.01 -16.41
N LEU A 7 -2.65 12.96 -17.75
CA LEU A 7 -1.88 11.92 -18.45
C LEU A 7 -0.38 12.00 -18.15
N ASN A 8 0.19 13.21 -18.07
CA ASN A 8 1.60 13.38 -17.75
C ASN A 8 1.93 12.95 -16.31
N TRP A 9 1.00 13.14 -15.35
CA TRP A 9 1.13 12.63 -13.98
C TRP A 9 1.16 11.10 -13.93
N VAL A 10 0.32 10.44 -14.71
CA VAL A 10 0.30 8.98 -14.77
C VAL A 10 1.60 8.45 -15.39
N LEU A 11 2.02 9.03 -16.51
CA LEU A 11 3.27 8.64 -17.15
C LEU A 11 4.47 8.88 -16.25
N SER A 12 4.50 9.96 -15.46
CA SER A 12 5.59 10.19 -14.52
C SER A 12 5.66 9.12 -13.44
N VAL A 13 4.53 8.65 -12.89
CA VAL A 13 4.50 7.52 -11.94
C VAL A 13 5.20 6.28 -12.50
N PHE A 14 4.88 5.89 -13.74
CA PHE A 14 5.54 4.75 -14.40
C PHE A 14 7.02 5.02 -14.68
N ARG A 15 7.37 6.23 -15.13
CA ARG A 15 8.76 6.60 -15.42
C ARG A 15 9.62 6.59 -14.16
N PHE A 16 9.18 7.20 -13.07
CA PHE A 16 9.91 7.17 -11.80
C PHE A 16 10.09 5.74 -11.28
N THR A 17 9.05 4.91 -11.39
CA THR A 17 9.12 3.49 -11.02
C THR A 17 10.16 2.74 -11.88
N TRP A 18 10.10 2.92 -13.20
CA TRP A 18 11.05 2.31 -14.12
C TRP A 18 12.49 2.81 -13.87
N ARG A 19 12.65 4.12 -13.68
CA ARG A 19 13.94 4.74 -13.41
C ARG A 19 14.53 4.24 -12.10
N ALA A 20 13.75 4.04 -11.05
CA ALA A 20 14.25 3.47 -9.80
C ALA A 20 14.92 2.11 -10.06
N VAL A 21 14.20 1.21 -10.74
CA VAL A 21 14.69 -0.15 -11.06
C VAL A 21 15.88 -0.12 -12.03
N ALA A 22 15.76 0.60 -13.14
CA ALA A 22 16.77 0.63 -14.19
C ALA A 22 18.08 1.31 -13.74
N SER A 23 17.99 2.27 -12.83
CA SER A 23 19.16 3.02 -12.36
C SER A 23 20.02 2.22 -11.38
N ASN A 24 19.41 1.32 -10.60
CA ASN A 24 20.13 0.49 -9.64
C ASN A 24 19.49 -0.90 -9.51
N PRO A 25 19.59 -1.76 -10.53
CA PRO A 25 18.89 -3.05 -10.55
C PRO A 25 19.38 -3.99 -9.44
N SER A 26 20.66 -3.91 -9.06
CA SER A 26 21.22 -4.72 -7.97
C SER A 26 20.56 -4.40 -6.62
N LEU A 27 20.31 -3.13 -6.33
CA LEU A 27 19.59 -2.70 -5.12
C LEU A 27 18.19 -3.33 -5.03
N HIS A 28 17.45 -3.28 -6.13
CA HIS A 28 16.09 -3.81 -6.20
C HIS A 28 16.06 -5.34 -6.13
N VAL A 29 17.02 -6.03 -6.76
CA VAL A 29 17.17 -7.49 -6.64
C VAL A 29 17.53 -7.89 -5.21
N LEU A 30 18.45 -7.17 -4.55
CA LEU A 30 18.79 -7.41 -3.15
C LEU A 30 17.58 -7.24 -2.23
N PHE A 31 16.79 -6.20 -2.44
CA PHE A 31 15.56 -5.99 -1.66
C PHE A 31 14.51 -7.07 -1.91
N LEU A 32 14.38 -7.55 -3.16
CA LEU A 32 13.48 -8.65 -3.48
C LEU A 32 13.93 -9.96 -2.80
N LEU A 33 15.22 -10.28 -2.84
CA LEU A 33 15.79 -11.45 -2.15
C LEU A 33 15.63 -11.34 -0.62
N TYR A 34 15.90 -10.16 -0.06
CA TYR A 34 15.67 -9.86 1.34
C TYR A 34 14.20 -10.05 1.73
N SER A 35 13.27 -9.50 0.95
CA SER A 35 11.84 -9.63 1.16
C SER A 35 11.37 -11.09 1.07
N LEU A 36 11.89 -11.84 0.10
CA LEU A 36 11.61 -13.26 -0.04
C LEU A 36 12.13 -14.06 1.15
N ALA A 37 13.34 -13.76 1.63
CA ALA A 37 13.90 -14.40 2.81
C ALA A 37 13.03 -14.13 4.05
N LEU A 38 12.59 -12.89 4.26
CA LEU A 38 11.68 -12.55 5.36
C LEU A 38 10.32 -13.25 5.22
N LEU A 39 9.78 -13.35 4.01
CA LEU A 39 8.52 -14.04 3.75
C LEU A 39 8.64 -15.54 4.05
N LEU A 40 9.73 -16.19 3.62
CA LEU A 40 9.99 -17.60 3.93
C LEU A 40 10.16 -17.81 5.45
N LEU A 41 10.87 -16.90 6.13
CA LEU A 41 11.01 -16.94 7.58
C LEU A 41 9.68 -16.65 8.31
N SER A 42 8.76 -15.94 7.68
CA SER A 42 7.41 -15.70 8.23
C SER A 42 6.54 -16.96 8.31
N ALA A 43 6.88 -18.01 7.55
CA ALA A 43 6.16 -19.28 7.57
C ALA A 43 6.40 -20.10 8.85
N PHE A 44 7.41 -19.75 9.67
CA PHE A 44 7.68 -20.44 10.92
C PHE A 44 6.68 -20.03 12.02
N PRO A 45 6.09 -20.98 12.78
CA PRO A 45 5.18 -20.64 13.88
C PRO A 45 5.85 -19.76 14.94
N VAL A 46 5.10 -18.81 15.49
CA VAL A 46 5.52 -17.84 16.53
C VAL A 46 6.61 -16.86 16.09
N VAL A 47 7.77 -17.35 15.65
CA VAL A 47 8.90 -16.50 15.21
C VAL A 47 8.57 -15.78 13.89
N GLY A 48 7.78 -16.42 13.03
CA GLY A 48 7.39 -15.86 11.74
C GLY A 48 6.59 -14.56 11.84
N PHE A 49 5.88 -14.34 12.95
CA PHE A 49 5.19 -13.08 13.22
C PHE A 49 6.16 -11.89 13.25
N PHE A 50 7.32 -12.04 13.90
CA PHE A 50 8.33 -10.99 13.95
C PHE A 50 8.92 -10.68 12.58
N PHE A 51 9.14 -11.71 11.75
CA PHE A 51 9.63 -11.52 10.38
C PHE A 51 8.59 -10.87 9.46
N SER A 52 7.29 -11.15 9.67
CA SER A 52 6.20 -10.45 8.98
C SER A 52 6.17 -8.96 9.35
N ILE A 53 6.33 -8.64 10.63
CA ILE A 53 6.44 -7.24 11.09
C ILE A 53 7.66 -6.56 10.45
N LEU A 54 8.83 -7.20 10.51
CA LEU A 54 10.06 -6.66 9.94
C LEU A 54 9.93 -6.42 8.43
N TRP A 55 9.25 -7.33 7.72
CA TRP A 55 8.97 -7.19 6.30
C TRP A 55 8.11 -5.96 6.00
N GLN A 56 7.04 -5.74 6.77
CA GLN A 56 6.18 -4.57 6.60
C GLN A 56 6.91 -3.26 6.90
N ILE A 57 7.68 -3.20 7.99
CA ILE A 57 8.50 -2.03 8.33
C ILE A 57 9.51 -1.73 7.20
N SER A 58 10.12 -2.78 6.64
CA SER A 58 11.07 -2.66 5.53
C SER A 58 10.42 -2.07 4.27
N LEU A 59 9.18 -2.48 3.95
CA LEU A 59 8.40 -1.89 2.86
C LEU A 59 8.10 -0.41 3.11
N PHE A 60 7.70 -0.04 4.31
CA PHE A 60 7.48 1.37 4.66
C PHE A 60 8.77 2.20 4.59
N SER A 61 9.90 1.61 4.98
CA SER A 61 11.20 2.28 4.91
C SER A 61 11.59 2.57 3.46
N VAL A 62 11.49 1.57 2.58
CA VAL A 62 11.73 1.72 1.14
C VAL A 62 10.75 2.71 0.50
N GLY A 63 9.47 2.63 0.85
CA GLY A 63 8.47 3.57 0.35
C GLY A 63 8.79 5.01 0.76
N THR A 64 9.20 5.22 2.01
CA THR A 64 9.62 6.53 2.54
C THR A 64 10.86 7.04 1.79
N TYR A 65 11.87 6.19 1.63
CA TYR A 65 13.10 6.54 0.91
C TYR A 65 12.81 6.98 -0.53
N LEU A 66 12.12 6.14 -1.31
CA LEU A 66 11.81 6.43 -2.71
C LEU A 66 10.94 7.69 -2.84
N SER A 67 9.92 7.82 -1.99
CA SER A 67 9.02 8.96 -2.00
C SER A 67 9.74 10.28 -1.75
N ARG A 68 10.64 10.31 -0.76
CA ARG A 68 11.46 11.51 -0.47
C ARG A 68 12.38 11.84 -1.63
N ARG A 69 13.06 10.85 -2.21
CA ARG A 69 13.93 11.07 -3.38
C ARG A 69 13.18 11.61 -4.59
N ILE A 70 11.93 11.18 -4.84
CA ILE A 70 11.10 11.75 -5.91
C ILE A 70 10.81 13.24 -5.64
N VAL A 71 10.45 13.59 -4.41
CA VAL A 71 10.12 14.98 -4.03
C VAL A 71 11.36 15.88 -4.04
N GLU A 72 12.48 15.41 -3.49
CA GLU A 72 13.78 16.12 -3.48
C GLU A 72 14.35 16.38 -4.87
N SER A 73 13.97 15.56 -5.85
CA SER A 73 14.35 15.75 -7.25
C SER A 73 13.44 16.73 -7.98
N GLU A 74 12.45 17.34 -7.31
CA GLU A 74 11.53 18.33 -7.86
C GLU A 74 10.81 17.87 -9.14
N GLY A 75 10.61 16.55 -9.30
CA GLY A 75 10.04 15.97 -10.51
C GLY A 75 11.02 15.79 -11.68
N SER A 76 12.31 16.06 -11.49
CA SER A 76 13.37 15.75 -12.47
C SER A 76 13.74 14.27 -12.43
N GLU A 77 13.44 13.55 -13.51
CA GLU A 77 13.78 12.13 -13.67
C GLU A 77 15.30 11.88 -13.64
N SER A 78 16.10 12.79 -14.21
CA SER A 78 17.56 12.65 -14.25
C SER A 78 18.19 12.87 -12.87
N ALA A 79 17.74 13.88 -12.12
CA ALA A 79 18.22 14.12 -10.76
C ALA A 79 17.83 12.97 -9.81
N PHE A 80 16.66 12.36 -10.02
CA PHE A 80 16.25 11.16 -9.30
C PHE A 80 17.15 9.96 -9.65
N GLU A 81 17.40 9.71 -10.93
CA GLU A 81 18.28 8.64 -11.40
C GLU A 81 19.70 8.75 -10.81
N GLU A 82 20.29 9.94 -10.77
CA GLU A 82 21.62 10.16 -10.17
C GLU A 82 21.66 9.79 -8.69
N ARG A 83 20.62 10.15 -7.92
CA ARG A 83 20.53 9.81 -6.49
C ARG A 83 20.39 8.30 -6.27
N ILE A 84 19.62 7.60 -7.10
CA ILE A 84 19.38 6.16 -6.96
C ILE A 84 20.61 5.32 -7.36
N LYS A 85 21.36 5.73 -8.40
CA LYS A 85 22.55 5.01 -8.90
C LYS A 85 23.59 4.73 -7.81
N GLY A 86 23.84 5.69 -6.92
CA GLY A 86 24.83 5.59 -5.85
C GLY A 86 24.29 5.03 -4.53
N THR A 87 22.99 4.72 -4.44
CA THR A 87 22.35 4.31 -3.19
C THR A 87 22.84 2.92 -2.76
N SER A 88 23.28 2.80 -1.50
CA SER A 88 23.61 1.51 -0.89
C SER A 88 22.35 0.79 -0.38
N PHE A 89 22.39 -0.55 -0.29
CA PHE A 89 21.28 -1.32 0.30
C PHE A 89 20.95 -0.91 1.74
N GLY A 90 21.98 -0.57 2.54
CA GLY A 90 21.80 -0.09 3.89
C GLY A 90 21.06 1.25 3.95
N GLU A 91 21.41 2.21 3.09
CA GLU A 91 20.71 3.49 2.99
C GLU A 91 19.25 3.31 2.54
N TYR A 92 19.02 2.46 1.55
CA TYR A 92 17.69 2.15 1.02
C TYR A 92 16.73 1.59 2.08
N LEU A 93 17.25 0.79 3.01
CA LEU A 93 16.46 0.08 4.02
C LEU A 93 16.43 0.78 5.38
N PHE A 94 17.47 1.51 5.76
CA PHE A 94 17.65 2.02 7.13
C PHE A 94 17.79 3.55 7.23
N SER A 95 17.52 4.30 6.16
CA SER A 95 17.54 5.77 6.18
C SER A 95 16.41 6.39 7.03
N HIS A 96 15.24 5.75 7.08
CA HIS A 96 14.05 6.30 7.75
C HIS A 96 13.32 5.29 8.65
N PRO A 97 14.01 4.63 9.61
CA PRO A 97 13.42 3.58 10.43
C PRO A 97 12.31 4.11 11.33
N ASP A 98 12.45 5.31 11.89
CA ASP A 98 11.46 5.89 12.80
C ASP A 98 10.14 6.21 12.09
N THR A 99 10.22 6.84 10.91
CA THR A 99 9.05 7.10 10.05
C THR A 99 8.39 5.78 9.64
N ALA A 100 9.17 4.77 9.25
CA ALA A 100 8.66 3.46 8.85
C ALA A 100 7.95 2.72 9.99
N LEU A 101 8.52 2.74 11.20
CA LEU A 101 7.90 2.19 12.40
C LEU A 101 6.59 2.92 12.75
N GLY A 102 6.59 4.25 12.68
CA GLY A 102 5.38 5.05 12.93
C GLY A 102 4.27 4.73 11.92
N ALA A 103 4.63 4.65 10.64
CA ALA A 103 3.74 4.25 9.55
C ALA A 103 3.14 2.84 9.79
N PHE A 104 3.99 1.88 10.15
CA PHE A 104 3.58 0.51 10.46
C PHE A 104 2.60 0.48 11.64
N VAL A 105 2.95 1.09 12.78
CA VAL A 105 2.10 1.09 13.98
C VAL A 105 0.77 1.80 13.71
N GLY A 106 0.80 2.95 13.01
CA GLY A 106 -0.44 3.65 12.63
C GLY A 106 -1.33 2.80 11.74
N THR A 107 -0.75 2.12 10.74
CA THR A 107 -1.48 1.24 9.82
C THR A 107 -2.02 0.01 10.52
N PHE A 108 -1.23 -0.58 11.43
CA PHE A 108 -1.64 -1.70 12.27
C PHE A 108 -2.83 -1.32 13.15
N LEU A 109 -2.76 -0.18 13.87
CA LEU A 109 -3.85 0.30 14.71
C LEU A 109 -5.11 0.60 13.89
N LEU A 110 -4.97 1.26 12.74
CA LEU A 110 -6.09 1.54 11.84
C LEU A 110 -6.76 0.24 11.37
N THR A 111 -5.95 -0.72 10.92
CA THR A 111 -6.43 -2.03 10.45
C THR A 111 -7.11 -2.80 11.58
N PHE A 112 -6.52 -2.78 12.78
CA PHE A 112 -7.09 -3.41 13.96
C PHE A 112 -8.45 -2.81 14.32
N ILE A 113 -8.59 -1.48 14.31
CA ILE A 113 -9.87 -0.79 14.53
C ILE A 113 -10.90 -1.23 13.49
N PHE A 114 -10.55 -1.24 12.19
CA PHE A 114 -11.45 -1.70 11.14
C PHE A 114 -11.85 -3.18 11.31
N GLN A 115 -10.92 -4.05 11.68
CA GLN A 115 -11.21 -5.45 11.95
C GLN A 115 -12.15 -5.62 13.15
N MET A 116 -11.98 -4.81 14.20
CA MET A 116 -12.91 -4.81 15.35
C MET A 116 -14.30 -4.34 14.93
N VAL A 117 -14.42 -3.30 14.10
CA VAL A 117 -15.71 -2.85 13.57
C VAL A 117 -16.38 -3.94 12.73
N VAL A 118 -15.64 -4.57 11.82
CA VAL A 118 -16.15 -5.70 11.01
C VAL A 118 -16.58 -6.86 11.89
N LEU A 119 -15.81 -7.19 12.94
CA LEU A 119 -16.17 -8.22 13.90
C LEU A 119 -17.45 -7.88 14.66
N MET A 120 -17.56 -6.66 15.19
CA MET A 120 -18.75 -6.22 15.92
C MET A 120 -20.00 -6.24 15.05
N VAL A 121 -19.90 -5.74 13.81
CA VAL A 121 -21.02 -5.78 12.86
C VAL A 121 -21.35 -7.23 12.48
N GLY A 122 -20.34 -8.06 12.21
CA GLY A 122 -20.56 -9.45 11.85
C GLY A 122 -21.24 -10.25 12.97
N ILE A 123 -20.83 -10.07 14.22
CA ILE A 123 -21.49 -10.68 15.39
C ILE A 123 -22.91 -10.15 15.57
N ALA A 124 -23.13 -8.83 15.46
CA ALA A 124 -24.47 -8.25 15.57
C ALA A 124 -25.42 -8.77 14.47
N THR A 125 -24.85 -9.16 13.33
CA THR A 125 -25.57 -9.50 12.11
C THR A 125 -25.86 -10.99 11.96
N PHE A 126 -24.86 -11.85 12.16
CA PHE A 126 -25.00 -13.31 12.01
C PHE A 126 -24.84 -14.06 13.35
N GLY A 127 -24.79 -13.33 14.46
CA GLY A 127 -24.70 -13.92 15.80
C GLY A 127 -23.46 -14.81 15.96
N ARG A 128 -23.67 -15.96 16.60
CA ARG A 128 -22.61 -16.91 16.92
C ARG A 128 -22.05 -17.63 15.69
N GLU A 129 -22.83 -17.75 14.62
CA GLU A 129 -22.40 -18.39 13.37
C GLU A 129 -21.25 -17.63 12.70
N PHE A 130 -21.21 -16.30 12.82
CA PHE A 130 -20.07 -15.50 12.36
C PHE A 130 -18.78 -15.82 13.10
N VAL A 131 -18.88 -15.98 14.42
CA VAL A 131 -17.74 -16.30 15.29
C VAL A 131 -17.24 -17.70 14.99
N ASP A 132 -18.16 -18.65 14.83
CA ASP A 132 -17.84 -20.03 14.49
C ASP A 132 -17.22 -20.11 13.07
N PHE A 133 -17.71 -19.35 12.09
CA PHE A 133 -17.08 -19.23 10.76
C PHE A 133 -15.63 -18.72 10.84
N ILE A 134 -15.38 -17.64 11.58
CA ILE A 134 -14.04 -17.06 11.72
C ILE A 134 -13.08 -18.00 12.45
N LEU A 135 -13.52 -18.64 13.54
CA LEU A 135 -12.66 -19.43 14.42
C LEU A 135 -12.47 -20.88 13.95
N SER A 136 -13.49 -21.49 13.37
CA SER A 136 -13.48 -22.92 13.02
C SER A 136 -13.23 -23.21 11.54
N LYS A 137 -13.17 -22.17 10.68
CA LYS A 137 -13.24 -22.33 9.21
C LYS A 137 -14.43 -23.22 8.79
N GLY A 138 -15.51 -23.17 9.56
CA GLY A 138 -16.75 -23.88 9.25
C GLY A 138 -17.32 -23.43 7.91
N PRO A 139 -18.34 -24.12 7.39
CA PRO A 139 -19.06 -23.63 6.22
C PRO A 139 -19.48 -22.17 6.45
N PRO A 140 -19.43 -21.31 5.42
CA PRO A 140 -19.91 -19.95 5.54
C PRO A 140 -21.34 -19.95 6.11
N PRO A 141 -21.71 -18.95 6.94
CA PRO A 141 -23.08 -18.83 7.44
C PRO A 141 -24.05 -18.95 6.27
N ASP A 142 -25.14 -19.69 6.45
CA ASP A 142 -26.08 -19.93 5.36
C ASP A 142 -26.74 -18.60 4.93
N LEU A 143 -26.27 -18.05 3.81
CA LEU A 143 -26.82 -16.84 3.19
C LEU A 143 -28.14 -17.12 2.46
N GLY A 144 -28.58 -18.40 2.39
CA GLY A 144 -29.76 -18.85 1.66
C GLY A 144 -31.09 -18.70 2.40
N GLY A 145 -31.06 -18.37 3.69
CA GLY A 145 -32.24 -17.83 4.38
C GLY A 145 -32.51 -16.40 3.91
N GLU A 146 -33.78 -15.98 3.93
CA GLU A 146 -34.19 -14.59 3.63
C GLU A 146 -33.24 -13.60 4.33
N MET A 147 -32.22 -13.10 3.61
CA MET A 147 -31.31 -12.10 4.17
C MET A 147 -32.18 -10.91 4.52
N ASP A 148 -32.30 -10.62 5.82
CA ASP A 148 -32.99 -9.44 6.29
C ASP A 148 -32.44 -8.25 5.50
N VAL A 149 -33.34 -7.46 4.90
CA VAL A 149 -32.99 -6.29 4.09
C VAL A 149 -32.07 -5.36 4.89
N GLY A 150 -32.23 -5.26 6.21
CA GLY A 150 -31.34 -4.51 7.09
C GLY A 150 -29.90 -5.04 7.11
N LEU A 151 -29.72 -6.36 7.02
CA LEU A 151 -28.43 -7.05 6.99
C LEU A 151 -27.72 -6.83 5.63
N LEU A 152 -28.44 -6.93 4.51
CA LEU A 152 -27.89 -6.61 3.19
C LEU A 152 -27.37 -5.17 3.15
N ILE A 153 -28.14 -4.22 3.69
CA ILE A 153 -27.75 -2.81 3.79
C ILE A 153 -26.48 -2.65 4.64
N GLY A 154 -26.38 -3.35 5.77
CA GLY A 154 -25.20 -3.29 6.66
C GLY A 154 -23.91 -3.78 5.98
N VAL A 155 -23.97 -4.93 5.29
CA VAL A 155 -22.82 -5.48 4.56
C VAL A 155 -22.42 -4.58 3.39
N LEU A 156 -23.39 -4.06 2.63
CA LEU A 156 -23.12 -3.12 1.55
C LEU A 156 -22.48 -1.83 2.07
N LEU A 157 -22.93 -1.31 3.22
CA LEU A 157 -22.36 -0.13 3.84
C LEU A 157 -20.90 -0.36 4.27
N LEU A 158 -20.59 -1.52 4.87
CA LEU A 158 -19.21 -1.89 5.18
C LEU A 158 -18.33 -1.99 3.93
N LEU A 159 -18.85 -2.59 2.86
CA LEU A 159 -18.13 -2.68 1.58
C LEU A 159 -17.85 -1.28 1.02
N VAL A 160 -18.83 -0.37 1.06
CA VAL A 160 -18.65 1.02 0.64
C VAL A 160 -17.58 1.71 1.47
N VAL A 161 -17.62 1.58 2.80
CA VAL A 161 -16.59 2.14 3.69
C VAL A 161 -15.21 1.58 3.34
N PHE A 162 -15.10 0.27 3.11
CA PHE A 162 -13.83 -0.35 2.73
C PHE A 162 -13.30 0.16 1.39
N LEU A 163 -14.15 0.28 0.37
CA LEU A 163 -13.79 0.84 -0.93
C LEU A 163 -13.34 2.30 -0.82
N VAL A 164 -14.00 3.08 0.04
CA VAL A 164 -13.60 4.47 0.34
C VAL A 164 -12.23 4.52 1.04
N VAL A 165 -11.95 3.60 1.97
CA VAL A 165 -10.62 3.55 2.61
C VAL A 165 -9.55 3.17 1.59
N LEU A 166 -9.80 2.18 0.72
CA LEU A 166 -8.86 1.79 -0.35
C LEU A 166 -8.61 2.93 -1.34
N TRP A 167 -9.65 3.70 -1.67
CA TRP A 167 -9.54 4.91 -2.50
C TRP A 167 -8.56 5.92 -1.93
N VAL A 168 -8.64 6.16 -0.62
CA VAL A 168 -7.90 7.22 0.07
C VAL A 168 -6.52 6.74 0.54
N ALA A 169 -6.32 5.43 0.72
CA ALA A 169 -5.11 4.85 1.29
C ALA A 169 -3.80 5.27 0.58
N PRO A 170 -3.69 5.29 -0.76
CA PRO A 170 -2.45 5.72 -1.41
C PRO A 170 -2.10 7.17 -1.10
N LEU A 171 -3.09 8.05 -1.01
CA LEU A 171 -2.88 9.43 -0.61
C LEU A 171 -2.40 9.51 0.84
N VAL A 172 -2.97 8.69 1.75
CA VAL A 172 -2.52 8.61 3.16
C VAL A 172 -1.04 8.24 3.22
N TYR A 173 -0.62 7.19 2.52
CA TYR A 173 0.79 6.81 2.52
C TYR A 173 1.69 7.85 1.87
N GLY A 174 1.21 8.55 0.85
CA GLY A 174 1.89 9.71 0.29
C GLY A 174 2.21 10.76 1.35
N TYR A 175 1.28 11.06 2.26
CA TYR A 175 1.57 11.95 3.39
C TYR A 175 2.51 11.33 4.42
N VAL A 176 2.30 10.05 4.76
CA VAL A 176 3.10 9.33 5.75
C VAL A 176 4.59 9.31 5.36
N PHE A 177 4.90 9.02 4.10
CA PHE A 177 6.27 8.98 3.58
C PHE A 177 7.00 10.34 3.65
N GLN A 178 6.23 11.42 3.74
CA GLN A 178 6.77 12.79 3.81
C GLN A 178 6.87 13.29 5.25
N GLN A 179 6.47 12.50 6.25
CA GLN A 179 6.60 12.87 7.66
C GLN A 179 8.00 12.53 8.20
N GLU A 180 8.46 13.35 9.15
CA GLU A 180 9.67 13.11 9.93
C GLU A 180 9.33 12.60 11.32
N GLY A 181 9.92 11.46 11.67
CA GLY A 181 9.79 10.84 12.98
C GLY A 181 8.53 9.99 13.15
N PHE A 182 8.58 9.16 14.19
CA PHE A 182 7.57 8.14 14.49
C PHE A 182 6.17 8.72 14.69
N THR A 183 6.02 9.71 15.57
CA THR A 183 4.70 10.23 15.98
C THR A 183 3.96 10.91 14.83
N ALA A 184 4.66 11.70 14.01
CA ALA A 184 4.08 12.38 12.86
C ALA A 184 3.63 11.36 11.79
N ALA A 185 4.46 10.36 11.50
CA ALA A 185 4.13 9.30 10.56
C ALA A 185 2.91 8.48 11.02
N MET A 186 2.86 8.09 12.29
CA MET A 186 1.73 7.38 12.89
C MET A 186 0.43 8.20 12.82
N ALA A 187 0.49 9.48 13.20
CA ALA A 187 -0.68 10.37 13.16
C ALA A 187 -1.18 10.61 11.72
N ALA A 188 -0.26 10.67 10.75
CA ALA A 188 -0.62 10.86 9.34
C ALA A 188 -1.48 9.71 8.78
N VAL A 189 -1.37 8.49 9.30
CA VAL A 189 -2.23 7.37 8.90
C VAL A 189 -3.70 7.66 9.18
N PHE A 190 -4.01 8.36 10.28
CA PHE A 190 -5.37 8.70 10.68
C PHE A 190 -5.98 9.88 9.89
N LYS A 191 -5.23 10.48 8.94
CA LYS A 191 -5.78 11.49 8.02
C LYS A 191 -6.95 10.96 7.19
N VAL A 192 -7.12 9.64 7.05
CA VAL A 192 -8.29 9.03 6.43
C VAL A 192 -9.62 9.50 7.04
N PHE A 193 -9.63 9.91 8.31
CA PHE A 193 -10.82 10.42 9.00
C PHE A 193 -10.99 11.95 8.91
N ASN A 194 -10.06 12.67 8.27
CA ASN A 194 -10.12 14.12 8.15
C ASN A 194 -10.94 14.54 6.92
N TYR A 195 -11.91 15.43 7.10
CA TYR A 195 -12.79 15.89 6.03
C TYR A 195 -12.05 16.64 4.91
N ASP A 196 -11.16 17.58 5.25
CA ASP A 196 -10.41 18.36 4.27
C ASP A 196 -9.48 17.47 3.45
N PHE A 197 -8.92 16.45 4.10
CA PHE A 197 -8.12 15.42 3.46
C PHE A 197 -8.97 14.61 2.46
N PHE A 198 -10.14 14.15 2.88
CA PHE A 198 -11.06 13.44 1.98
C PHE A 198 -11.46 14.30 0.78
N LYS A 199 -11.81 15.56 1.01
CA LYS A 199 -12.16 16.53 -0.04
C LYS A 199 -11.03 16.70 -1.05
N SER A 200 -9.77 16.66 -0.62
CA SER A 200 -8.62 16.74 -1.53
C SER A 200 -8.52 15.54 -2.49
N SER A 201 -8.99 14.36 -2.07
CA SER A 201 -9.02 13.15 -2.91
C SER A 201 -10.13 13.16 -3.98
N LEU A 202 -11.05 14.13 -3.95
CA LEU A 202 -12.12 14.26 -4.96
C LEU A 202 -11.69 15.08 -6.18
N ARG A 203 -10.42 15.50 -6.26
CA ARG A 203 -9.87 16.18 -7.45
C ARG A 203 -9.94 15.24 -8.66
N ILE A 204 -10.44 15.74 -9.80
CA ILE A 204 -10.55 14.98 -11.05
C ILE A 204 -9.20 14.39 -11.48
N SER A 205 -8.11 15.15 -11.30
CA SER A 205 -6.75 14.69 -11.58
C SER A 205 -6.35 13.46 -10.75
N TYR A 206 -6.68 13.45 -9.46
CA TYR A 206 -6.47 12.27 -8.60
C TYR A 206 -7.38 11.13 -9.04
N LEU A 207 -8.64 11.41 -9.38
CA LEU A 207 -9.60 10.38 -9.80
C LEU A 207 -9.11 9.58 -11.01
N ILE A 208 -8.67 10.30 -12.05
CA ILE A 208 -8.12 9.72 -13.28
C ILE A 208 -6.85 8.92 -12.97
N MET A 209 -5.94 9.49 -12.17
CA MET A 209 -4.67 8.85 -11.84
C MET A 209 -4.89 7.55 -11.05
N TYR A 210 -5.78 7.57 -10.04
CA TYR A 210 -6.14 6.38 -9.26
C TYR A 210 -6.76 5.31 -10.14
N SER A 211 -7.71 5.68 -11.01
CA SER A 211 -8.38 4.71 -11.88
C SER A 211 -7.40 3.97 -12.79
N LEU A 212 -6.48 4.71 -13.41
CA LEU A 212 -5.43 4.13 -14.25
C LEU A 212 -4.43 3.30 -13.44
N PHE A 213 -4.04 3.77 -12.26
CA PHE A 213 -3.21 3.02 -11.33
C PHE A 213 -3.85 1.69 -10.91
N THR A 214 -5.15 1.69 -10.56
CA THR A 214 -5.89 0.50 -10.17
C THR A 214 -5.96 -0.50 -11.32
N VAL A 215 -6.29 -0.06 -12.54
CA VAL A 215 -6.32 -0.94 -13.72
C VAL A 215 -4.94 -1.56 -13.96
N ALA A 216 -3.87 -0.74 -13.94
CA ALA A 216 -2.51 -1.23 -14.15
C ALA A 216 -2.08 -2.21 -13.05
N SER A 217 -2.40 -1.92 -11.78
CA SER A 217 -2.07 -2.78 -10.64
C SER A 217 -2.84 -4.10 -10.66
N LEU A 218 -4.10 -4.08 -11.09
CA LEU A 218 -4.89 -5.30 -11.28
C LEU A 218 -4.34 -6.17 -12.41
N LEU A 219 -3.94 -5.57 -13.53
CA LEU A 219 -3.34 -6.31 -14.65
C LEU A 219 -1.98 -6.89 -14.27
N LEU A 220 -1.06 -6.06 -13.77
CA LEU A 220 0.29 -6.49 -13.39
C LEU A 220 0.27 -7.45 -12.20
N GLY A 221 -0.57 -7.17 -11.19
CA GLY A 221 -0.75 -8.02 -10.02
C GLY A 221 -1.41 -9.35 -10.37
N GLY A 222 -2.43 -9.33 -11.22
CA GLY A 222 -3.09 -10.54 -11.73
C GLY A 222 -2.15 -11.43 -12.53
N ILE A 223 -1.41 -10.85 -13.49
CA ILE A 223 -0.39 -11.58 -14.26
C ILE A 223 0.70 -12.11 -13.32
N GLY A 224 1.21 -11.28 -12.40
CA GLY A 224 2.20 -11.69 -11.42
C GLY A 224 1.74 -12.89 -10.58
N ALA A 225 0.51 -12.84 -10.07
CA ALA A 225 -0.10 -13.93 -9.31
C ALA A 225 -0.25 -15.21 -10.15
N LEU A 226 -0.73 -15.10 -11.40
CA LEU A 226 -0.82 -16.25 -12.30
C LEU A 226 0.55 -16.91 -12.55
N LEU A 227 1.59 -16.10 -12.75
CA LEU A 227 2.96 -16.60 -12.94
C LEU A 227 3.54 -17.25 -11.68
N THR A 228 3.13 -16.83 -10.49
CA THR A 228 3.54 -17.52 -9.24
C THR A 228 2.89 -18.90 -9.07
N GLY A 229 1.84 -19.22 -9.83
CA GLY A 229 1.19 -20.53 -9.81
C GLY A 229 2.02 -21.66 -10.43
N HIS A 230 3.09 -21.35 -11.17
CA HIS A 230 3.94 -22.35 -11.82
C HIS A 230 5.42 -22.19 -11.38
N PRO A 231 6.10 -23.24 -10.85
CA PRO A 231 7.42 -23.12 -10.23
C PRO A 231 8.49 -22.43 -11.09
N VAL A 232 8.50 -22.70 -12.40
CA VAL A 232 9.47 -22.12 -13.36
C VAL A 232 9.31 -20.61 -13.52
N THR A 233 8.09 -20.09 -13.39
CA THR A 233 7.76 -18.68 -13.61
C THR A 233 7.67 -17.88 -12.30
N VAL A 234 7.86 -18.51 -11.14
CA VAL A 234 7.83 -17.85 -9.83
C VAL A 234 8.76 -16.63 -9.76
N PRO A 235 10.02 -16.67 -10.22
CA PRO A 235 10.90 -15.50 -10.14
C PRO A 235 10.34 -14.29 -10.91
N LEU A 236 9.75 -14.53 -12.08
CA LEU A 236 9.12 -13.49 -12.89
C LEU A 236 7.85 -12.96 -12.23
N GLY A 237 7.02 -13.83 -11.67
CA GLY A 237 5.83 -13.45 -10.92
C GLY A 237 6.16 -12.55 -9.72
N LEU A 238 7.17 -12.92 -8.93
CA LEU A 238 7.65 -12.12 -7.80
C LEU A 238 8.19 -10.76 -8.24
N ALA A 239 8.93 -10.70 -9.36
CA ALA A 239 9.44 -9.44 -9.91
C ALA A 239 8.31 -8.50 -10.33
N LEU A 240 7.24 -9.02 -10.96
CA LEU A 240 6.06 -8.23 -11.31
C LEU A 240 5.31 -7.72 -10.08
N LEU A 241 5.10 -8.57 -9.08
CA LEU A 241 4.44 -8.18 -7.83
C LEU A 241 5.25 -7.10 -7.09
N TYR A 242 6.57 -7.21 -7.07
CA TYR A 242 7.43 -6.17 -6.54
C TYR A 242 7.35 -4.87 -7.37
N GLY A 243 7.26 -4.98 -8.70
CA GLY A 243 7.00 -3.84 -9.57
C GLY A 243 5.71 -3.11 -9.24
N VAL A 244 4.63 -3.83 -8.89
CA VAL A 244 3.36 -3.24 -8.42
C VAL A 244 3.57 -2.47 -7.10
N VAL A 245 4.36 -3.00 -6.18
CA VAL A 245 4.69 -2.32 -4.92
C VAL A 245 5.47 -1.02 -5.17
N LEU A 246 6.46 -1.03 -6.06
CA LEU A 246 7.19 0.18 -6.43
C LEU A 246 6.29 1.21 -7.15
N LEU A 247 5.40 0.73 -8.02
CA LEU A 247 4.41 1.57 -8.69
C LEU A 247 3.48 2.24 -7.66
N TYR A 248 3.09 1.50 -6.62
CA TYR A 248 2.29 2.02 -5.51
C TYR A 248 3.01 3.15 -4.77
N PHE A 249 4.30 3.00 -4.45
CA PHE A 249 5.06 4.06 -3.77
C PHE A 249 5.20 5.33 -4.62
N SER A 250 5.49 5.16 -5.91
CA SER A 250 5.52 6.27 -6.86
C SER A 250 4.14 6.95 -6.95
N PHE A 251 3.08 6.17 -7.07
CA PHE A 251 1.70 6.67 -7.14
C PHE A 251 1.31 7.43 -5.86
N ALA A 252 1.58 6.87 -4.68
CA ALA A 252 1.32 7.51 -3.39
C ALA A 252 2.03 8.88 -3.28
N THR A 253 3.27 8.96 -3.75
CA THR A 253 4.03 10.23 -3.77
C THR A 253 3.39 11.27 -4.69
N HIS A 254 2.98 10.86 -5.89
CA HIS A 254 2.35 11.78 -6.85
C HIS A 254 0.94 12.19 -6.38
N ALA A 255 0.21 11.29 -5.72
CA ALA A 255 -1.05 11.60 -5.05
C ALA A 255 -0.87 12.69 -3.99
N TYR A 256 0.16 12.57 -3.16
CA TYR A 256 0.53 13.61 -2.20
C TYR A 256 0.82 14.95 -2.89
N LEU A 257 1.66 14.96 -3.92
CA LEU A 257 2.00 16.19 -4.65
C LEU A 257 0.78 16.86 -5.28
N LEU A 258 -0.16 16.08 -5.79
CA LEU A 258 -1.40 16.56 -6.40
C LEU A 258 -2.41 17.10 -5.39
N CYS A 259 -2.47 16.54 -4.19
CA CYS A 259 -3.54 16.79 -3.23
C CYS A 259 -3.08 17.52 -1.97
N LYS A 260 -1.78 17.81 -1.81
CA LYS A 260 -1.30 18.62 -0.69
C LYS A 260 -1.93 20.03 -0.74
N PRO A 261 -2.40 20.56 0.41
CA PRO A 261 -2.84 21.95 0.48
C PRO A 261 -1.67 22.87 0.12
N ALA A 262 -1.97 23.94 -0.61
CA ALA A 262 -1.01 24.98 -0.98
C ALA A 262 -0.63 25.83 0.23
#